data_AF-S7W5S7-F1
#
_entry.id   AF-S7W5S7-F1
#
_cell.length_a   1.000
_cell.length_b   1.000
_cell.length_c   1.000
_cell.angle_alpha   90.00
_cell.angle_beta   90.00
_cell.angle_gamma   90.00
#
_symmetry.space_group_name_H-M   'P 1'
#
loop_
_entity.id
_entity.type
_entity.pdbx_description
1 polymer ?
#
loop_
_entity_poly.entity_id
_entity_poly.type
_entity_poly.pdbx_seq_one_letter_code
_entity_poly.pdbx_strand_id
1 'polypeptide(L)'
;MGCISWSTDKPLRKPVIYTNNDYDITRGFKLLYDEKKYDKSILCKNTLQSVMTALPMGYRISESWNLAYSTTEHGFSLRTLYDNVKQFAPPYVIICKDDDNKKFGVYYNGKISLKKVTTHERNAFLFKINDIDSKRSITKFSYTGIDPYFCICEKDYLAFGCDDSSYGLLFNSNMLSGETNSVTTFNNELLTSDNYFKINTVEIWSISL
;
A
#
# COMPACT_ATOMS: atom_id res chain seq x y z
N MET A 1 -1.98 31.81 -37.39
CA MET A 1 -1.60 30.52 -36.80
C MET A 1 -2.04 30.53 -35.35
N GLY A 2 -3.20 29.93 -35.04
CA GLY A 2 -3.69 29.82 -33.67
C GLY A 2 -3.18 28.52 -33.06
N CYS A 3 -2.30 28.62 -32.06
CA CYS A 3 -1.93 27.47 -31.23
C CYS A 3 -3.15 27.09 -30.38
N ILE A 4 -3.74 25.94 -30.68
CA ILE A 4 -4.75 25.32 -29.83
C ILE A 4 -4.00 24.79 -28.60
N SER A 5 -4.06 25.52 -27.49
CA SER A 5 -3.71 24.99 -26.18
C SER A 5 -4.80 23.99 -25.79
N TRP A 6 -4.50 22.70 -25.86
CA TRP A 6 -5.32 21.68 -25.21
C TRP A 6 -5.13 21.87 -23.70
N SER A 7 -6.09 22.48 -23.00
CA SER A 7 -6.10 22.35 -21.54
C SER A 7 -6.42 20.89 -21.22
N THR A 8 -5.56 20.26 -20.43
CA THR A 8 -5.75 18.89 -19.97
C THR A 8 -6.72 18.85 -18.78
N ASP A 9 -7.87 19.53 -18.89
CA ASP A 9 -8.89 19.60 -17.83
C ASP A 9 -9.77 18.34 -17.77
N LYS A 10 -9.18 17.15 -17.92
CA LYS A 10 -9.87 15.93 -17.52
C LYS A 10 -9.77 15.82 -15.99
N PRO A 11 -10.91 15.72 -15.27
CA PRO A 11 -10.87 15.57 -13.82
C PRO A 11 -10.09 14.31 -13.46
N LEU A 12 -9.21 14.41 -12.46
CA LEU A 12 -8.45 13.28 -11.95
C LEU A 12 -9.41 12.16 -11.51
N ARG A 13 -8.92 10.91 -11.63
CA ARG A 13 -9.67 9.73 -11.19
C ARG A 13 -10.05 9.89 -9.71
N LYS A 14 -11.33 9.70 -9.39
CA LYS A 14 -11.83 9.79 -8.02
C LYS A 14 -11.52 8.51 -7.23
N PRO A 15 -11.35 8.62 -5.90
CA PRO A 15 -11.22 7.45 -5.02
C PRO A 15 -12.46 6.55 -5.10
N VAL A 16 -12.26 5.24 -4.91
CA VAL A 16 -13.35 4.26 -4.84
C VAL A 16 -13.43 3.71 -3.43
N ILE A 17 -14.62 3.72 -2.83
CA ILE A 17 -14.85 3.16 -1.50
C ILE A 17 -15.51 1.79 -1.66
N TYR A 18 -14.90 0.76 -1.07
CA TYR A 18 -15.48 -0.57 -0.97
C TYR A 18 -15.89 -0.81 0.47
N THR A 19 -17.17 -1.10 0.69
CA THR A 19 -17.68 -1.57 1.97
C THR A 19 -17.53 -3.09 2.04
N ASN A 20 -17.23 -3.63 3.22
CA ASN A 20 -17.26 -5.08 3.38
C ASN A 20 -18.68 -5.60 3.13
N ASN A 21 -18.78 -6.62 2.28
CA ASN A 21 -20.01 -7.36 2.07
C ASN A 21 -20.18 -8.40 3.19
N ASP A 22 -21.42 -8.85 3.41
CA ASP A 22 -21.72 -9.92 4.37
C ASP A 22 -21.06 -11.26 3.99
N TYR A 23 -20.68 -11.44 2.72
CA TYR A 23 -19.99 -12.64 2.25
C TYR A 23 -18.49 -12.60 2.58
N ASP A 24 -18.05 -13.54 3.40
CA ASP A 24 -16.67 -13.69 3.86
C ASP A 24 -15.75 -14.31 2.79
N ILE A 25 -15.10 -13.45 2.00
CA ILE A 25 -14.09 -13.86 1.00
C ILE A 25 -12.77 -14.31 1.61
N THR A 26 -12.59 -14.22 2.94
CA THR A 26 -11.37 -14.66 3.63
C THR A 26 -11.45 -16.12 4.10
N ARG A 27 -12.57 -16.79 3.84
CA ARG A 27 -12.79 -18.17 4.30
C ARG A 27 -11.76 -19.13 3.72
N GLY A 28 -11.00 -19.78 4.60
CA GLY A 28 -9.94 -20.72 4.22
C GLY A 28 -8.60 -20.06 3.87
N PHE A 29 -8.58 -18.74 3.74
CA PHE A 29 -7.38 -17.97 3.47
C PHE A 29 -6.40 -18.00 4.64
N LYS A 30 -5.09 -18.04 4.36
CA LYS A 30 -4.04 -18.08 5.38
C LYS A 30 -3.01 -16.98 5.19
N LEU A 31 -2.70 -16.27 6.27
CA LEU A 31 -1.48 -15.48 6.38
C LEU A 31 -0.38 -16.39 6.90
N LEU A 32 0.74 -16.48 6.18
CA LEU A 32 1.84 -17.39 6.47
C LEU A 32 3.14 -16.64 6.77
N TYR A 33 3.94 -17.19 7.67
CA TYR A 33 5.32 -16.79 7.93
C TYR A 33 6.12 -18.05 8.21
N ASP A 34 7.23 -18.26 7.50
CA ASP A 34 8.00 -19.51 7.49
C ASP A 34 7.12 -20.76 7.37
N GLU A 35 6.24 -20.75 6.36
CA GLU A 35 5.28 -21.82 6.03
C GLU A 35 4.23 -22.13 7.11
N LYS A 36 4.21 -21.36 8.20
CA LYS A 36 3.28 -21.54 9.32
C LYS A 36 2.26 -20.41 9.36
N LYS A 37 1.09 -20.71 9.90
CA LYS A 37 0.05 -19.70 10.13
C LYS A 37 0.59 -18.57 11.01
N TYR A 38 0.41 -17.32 10.57
CA TYR A 38 0.89 -16.13 11.25
C TYR A 38 -0.28 -15.36 11.88
N ASP A 39 -0.48 -15.55 13.19
CA ASP A 39 -1.63 -15.01 13.94
C ASP A 39 -1.41 -13.62 14.53
N LYS A 40 -0.19 -13.06 14.42
CA LYS A 40 0.15 -11.73 14.97
C LYS A 40 -0.16 -10.57 14.02
N SER A 41 -0.75 -10.84 12.86
CA SER A 41 -0.88 -9.83 11.80
C SER A 41 -1.82 -8.67 12.17
N ILE A 42 -1.47 -7.46 11.72
CA ILE A 42 -2.39 -6.30 11.77
C ILE A 42 -3.58 -6.43 10.80
N LEU A 43 -3.52 -7.39 9.86
CA LEU A 43 -4.63 -7.79 8.99
C LEU A 43 -5.60 -8.73 9.71
N CYS A 44 -6.33 -8.22 10.70
CA CYS A 44 -7.47 -8.97 11.25
C CYS A 44 -8.50 -9.26 10.14
N LYS A 45 -9.38 -10.26 10.36
CA LYS A 45 -10.37 -10.74 9.37
C LYS A 45 -11.02 -9.63 8.53
N ASN A 46 -11.60 -8.62 9.19
CA ASN A 46 -12.27 -7.53 8.48
C ASN A 46 -11.30 -6.62 7.70
N THR A 47 -10.07 -6.44 8.18
CA THR A 47 -9.01 -5.73 7.45
C THR A 47 -8.61 -6.49 6.20
N LEU A 48 -8.31 -7.78 6.36
CA LEU A 48 -7.93 -8.66 5.28
C LEU A 48 -9.02 -8.68 4.20
N GLN A 49 -10.28 -8.81 4.59
CA GLN A 49 -11.41 -8.79 3.67
C GLN A 49 -11.50 -7.49 2.87
N SER A 50 -11.35 -6.33 3.53
CA SER A 50 -11.36 -5.04 2.85
C SER A 50 -10.22 -4.94 1.84
N VAL A 51 -8.99 -5.29 2.25
CA VAL A 51 -7.81 -5.27 1.37
C VAL A 51 -8.00 -6.20 0.18
N MET A 52 -8.39 -7.46 0.40
CA MET A 52 -8.68 -8.43 -0.66
C MET A 52 -9.74 -7.92 -1.65
N THR A 53 -10.78 -7.24 -1.17
CA THR A 53 -11.84 -6.65 -2.02
C THR A 53 -11.30 -5.57 -2.96
N ALA A 54 -10.25 -4.83 -2.55
CA ALA A 54 -9.63 -3.79 -3.37
C ALA A 54 -8.64 -4.34 -4.42
N LEU A 55 -8.12 -5.56 -4.23
CA LEU A 55 -7.13 -6.17 -5.12
C LEU A 55 -7.68 -6.42 -6.53
N PRO A 56 -6.81 -6.54 -7.56
CA PRO A 56 -7.20 -7.07 -8.86
C PRO A 56 -7.81 -8.47 -8.72
N MET A 57 -8.84 -8.77 -9.54
CA MET A 57 -9.64 -10.00 -9.43
C MET A 57 -8.80 -11.28 -9.34
N GLY A 58 -7.72 -11.39 -10.15
CA GLY A 58 -6.85 -12.57 -10.15
C GLY A 58 -6.22 -12.87 -8.80
N TYR A 59 -5.91 -11.85 -7.98
CA TYR A 59 -5.27 -12.05 -6.68
C TYR A 59 -6.27 -12.26 -5.53
N ARG A 60 -7.58 -12.09 -5.79
CA ARG A 60 -8.64 -12.31 -4.77
C ARG A 60 -8.86 -13.79 -4.46
N ILE A 61 -8.46 -14.67 -5.37
CA ILE A 61 -8.58 -16.13 -5.24
C ILE A 61 -7.34 -16.78 -4.65
N SER A 62 -6.31 -16.00 -4.31
CA SER A 62 -5.12 -16.51 -3.62
C SER A 62 -5.52 -17.19 -2.31
N GLU A 63 -5.00 -18.39 -2.04
CA GLU A 63 -5.32 -19.14 -0.82
C GLU A 63 -4.46 -18.71 0.37
N SER A 64 -3.31 -18.07 0.12
CA SER A 64 -2.42 -17.61 1.17
C SER A 64 -1.48 -16.50 0.71
N TRP A 65 -1.11 -15.64 1.65
CA TRP A 65 0.00 -14.69 1.47
C TRP A 65 1.14 -15.02 2.42
N ASN A 66 2.36 -14.74 1.97
CA ASN A 66 3.57 -14.97 2.74
C ASN A 66 4.11 -13.64 3.26
N LEU A 67 4.43 -13.58 4.55
CA LEU A 67 5.02 -12.41 5.18
C LEU A 67 6.45 -12.25 4.68
N ALA A 68 6.65 -11.25 3.83
CA ALA A 68 7.98 -10.88 3.36
C ALA A 68 8.73 -10.06 4.39
N TYR A 69 8.04 -9.15 5.09
CA TYR A 69 8.65 -8.36 6.16
C TYR A 69 7.60 -7.89 7.17
N SER A 70 7.93 -7.90 8.47
CA SER A 70 7.21 -7.12 9.48
C SER A 70 8.19 -6.45 10.42
N THR A 71 7.86 -5.25 10.90
CA THR A 71 8.62 -4.62 12.00
C THR A 71 8.56 -5.44 13.29
N THR A 72 7.50 -6.24 13.48
CA THR A 72 7.34 -7.13 14.64
C THR A 72 8.35 -8.28 14.64
N GLU A 73 8.61 -8.86 13.47
CA GLU A 73 9.48 -10.05 13.35
C GLU A 73 10.92 -9.68 12.97
N HIS A 74 11.13 -8.60 12.23
CA HIS A 74 12.44 -8.23 11.66
C HIS A 74 13.00 -6.90 12.18
N GLY A 75 12.29 -6.23 13.10
CA GLY A 75 12.71 -4.95 13.68
C GLY A 75 12.53 -3.76 12.74
N PHE A 76 13.05 -2.60 13.14
CA PHE A 76 12.81 -1.31 12.51
C PHE A 76 14.02 -0.87 11.68
N SER A 77 14.13 -1.36 10.44
CA SER A 77 15.21 -0.96 9.53
C SER A 77 14.82 -1.12 8.07
N LEU A 78 14.92 -0.05 7.29
CA LEU A 78 14.64 -0.08 5.85
C LEU A 78 15.62 -1.00 5.10
N ARG A 79 16.87 -1.10 5.57
CA ARG A 79 17.83 -2.05 5.01
C ARG A 79 17.36 -3.49 5.20
N THR A 80 16.93 -3.84 6.43
CA THR A 80 16.39 -5.17 6.72
C THR A 80 15.13 -5.43 5.90
N LEU A 81 14.28 -4.43 5.68
CA LEU A 81 13.13 -4.53 4.78
C LEU A 81 13.58 -4.93 3.36
N TYR A 82 14.53 -4.22 2.77
CA TYR A 82 15.03 -4.57 1.42
C TYR A 82 15.66 -5.97 1.37
N ASP A 83 16.44 -6.35 2.39
CA ASP A 83 17.10 -7.64 2.47
C ASP A 83 16.11 -8.82 2.61
N ASN A 84 14.96 -8.61 3.24
CA ASN A 84 13.91 -9.62 3.30
C ASN A 84 13.07 -9.64 2.02
N VAL A 85 12.55 -8.49 1.58
CA VAL A 85 11.63 -8.39 0.43
C VAL A 85 12.26 -8.87 -0.88
N LYS A 86 13.59 -8.73 -1.06
CA LYS A 86 14.28 -9.20 -2.29
C LYS A 86 14.18 -10.72 -2.51
N GLN A 87 13.82 -11.49 -1.48
CA GLN A 87 13.66 -12.94 -1.54
C GLN A 87 12.27 -13.36 -2.06
N PHE A 88 11.34 -12.39 -2.16
CA PHE A 88 9.97 -12.61 -2.58
C PHE A 88 9.74 -12.03 -3.97
N ALA A 89 8.68 -12.51 -4.63
CA ALA A 89 8.22 -11.97 -5.90
C ALA A 89 7.01 -11.06 -5.69
N PRO A 90 6.84 -10.01 -6.52
CA PRO A 90 5.61 -9.23 -6.55
C PRO A 90 4.41 -10.07 -7.04
N PRO A 91 3.17 -9.64 -6.75
CA PRO A 91 2.84 -8.37 -6.11
C PRO A 91 2.91 -8.38 -4.59
N TYR A 92 2.97 -7.18 -4.04
CA TYR A 92 3.01 -6.93 -2.61
C TYR A 92 1.78 -6.15 -2.15
N VAL A 93 1.30 -6.49 -0.96
CA VAL A 93 0.50 -5.58 -0.13
C VAL A 93 1.40 -5.10 1.00
N ILE A 94 1.69 -3.80 1.00
CA ILE A 94 2.34 -3.14 2.13
C ILE A 94 1.25 -2.47 2.95
N ILE A 95 1.17 -2.78 4.23
CA ILE A 95 0.22 -2.19 5.17
C ILE A 95 0.96 -1.66 6.40
N CYS A 96 0.62 -0.44 6.78
CA CYS A 96 1.09 0.24 7.97
C CYS A 96 -0.09 0.42 8.94
N LYS A 97 0.18 0.21 10.22
CA LYS A 97 -0.63 0.70 11.34
C LYS A 97 0.18 1.78 12.06
N ASP A 98 -0.38 2.98 12.20
CA ASP A 98 0.24 4.04 12.98
C ASP A 98 -0.10 3.93 14.48
N ASP A 99 0.44 4.83 15.29
CA ASP A 99 0.16 4.90 16.74
C ASP A 99 -1.27 5.35 17.08
N ASP A 100 -1.98 5.97 16.12
CA ASP A 100 -3.40 6.32 16.23
C ASP A 100 -4.33 5.18 15.76
N ASN A 101 -3.76 3.98 15.55
CA ASN A 101 -4.44 2.78 15.06
C ASN A 101 -5.07 2.90 13.65
N LYS A 102 -4.72 3.92 12.87
CA LYS A 102 -5.10 4.01 11.46
C LYS A 102 -4.33 2.97 10.67
N LYS A 103 -5.02 2.35 9.70
CA LYS A 103 -4.43 1.34 8.82
C LYS A 103 -4.51 1.81 7.37
N PHE A 104 -3.38 1.83 6.70
CA PHE A 104 -3.24 2.35 5.34
C PHE A 104 -2.05 1.69 4.67
N GLY A 105 -1.91 1.87 3.36
CA GLY A 105 -0.85 1.20 2.64
C GLY A 105 -0.95 1.31 1.14
N VAL A 106 -0.29 0.37 0.47
CA VAL A 106 -0.18 0.32 -0.98
C VAL A 106 -0.21 -1.13 -1.47
N TYR A 107 -0.93 -1.35 -2.57
CA TYR A 107 -0.72 -2.53 -3.40
C TYR A 107 0.26 -2.16 -4.51
N TYR A 108 1.29 -2.97 -4.70
CA TYR A 108 2.37 -2.68 -5.65
C TYR A 108 2.87 -3.95 -6.33
N ASN A 109 2.85 -3.96 -7.67
CA ASN A 109 3.25 -5.11 -8.49
C ASN A 109 4.65 -4.95 -9.12
N GLY A 110 5.53 -4.16 -8.50
CA GLY A 110 6.91 -4.00 -8.97
C GLY A 110 7.92 -4.58 -7.98
N LYS A 111 9.15 -4.83 -8.45
CA LYS A 111 10.27 -5.13 -7.53
C LYS A 111 10.56 -3.91 -6.63
N ILE A 112 10.77 -4.18 -5.34
CA ILE A 112 11.22 -3.24 -4.31
C ILE A 112 12.71 -3.52 -4.06
N SER A 113 13.58 -2.62 -4.52
CA SER A 113 15.04 -2.78 -4.44
C SER A 113 15.73 -1.43 -4.53
N LEU A 114 16.80 -1.21 -3.78
CA LEU A 114 17.55 0.06 -3.74
C LEU A 114 17.88 0.66 -5.12
N LYS A 115 17.93 2.00 -5.16
CA LYS A 115 18.26 2.84 -6.33
C LYS A 115 17.34 2.58 -7.52
N LYS A 116 16.05 2.39 -7.23
CA LYS A 116 15.04 2.09 -8.24
C LYS A 116 13.91 3.10 -8.17
N VAL A 117 13.68 3.78 -9.29
CA VAL A 117 12.45 4.53 -9.57
C VAL A 117 11.64 3.71 -10.56
N THR A 118 10.35 3.51 -10.29
CA THR A 118 9.48 2.69 -11.13
C THR A 118 8.37 3.51 -11.76
N THR A 119 8.30 3.48 -13.10
CA THR A 119 7.32 4.27 -13.87
C THR A 119 6.31 3.48 -14.72
N HIS A 120 6.30 2.14 -14.59
CA HIS A 120 5.46 1.26 -15.40
C HIS A 120 4.35 0.53 -14.62
N GLU A 121 4.32 0.63 -13.29
CA GLU A 121 3.39 -0.11 -12.42
C GLU A 121 2.01 0.57 -12.28
N ARG A 122 1.32 0.72 -13.41
CA ARG A 122 0.04 1.47 -13.52
C ARG A 122 -1.12 0.92 -12.68
N ASN A 123 -1.00 -0.33 -12.24
CA ASN A 123 -2.02 -0.99 -11.40
C ASN A 123 -1.74 -0.83 -9.89
N ALA A 124 -0.66 -0.15 -9.51
CA ALA A 124 -0.44 0.24 -8.13
C ALA A 124 -1.58 1.15 -7.63
N PHE A 125 -1.88 1.06 -6.34
CA PHE A 125 -2.85 1.93 -5.69
C PHE A 125 -2.53 2.10 -4.22
N LEU A 126 -2.74 3.32 -3.71
CA LEU A 126 -2.77 3.56 -2.28
C LEU A 126 -4.13 3.18 -1.72
N PHE A 127 -4.18 2.88 -0.43
CA PHE A 127 -5.44 2.67 0.26
C PHE A 127 -5.37 3.12 1.72
N LYS A 128 -6.53 3.45 2.27
CA LYS A 128 -6.73 3.55 3.71
C LYS A 128 -8.00 2.83 4.14
N ILE A 129 -7.95 2.27 5.34
CA ILE A 129 -9.08 1.60 5.97
C ILE A 129 -9.87 2.64 6.76
N ASN A 130 -11.17 2.69 6.53
CA ASN A 130 -12.09 3.46 7.35
C ASN A 130 -12.82 2.50 8.30
N ASP A 131 -12.79 2.83 9.58
CA ASP A 131 -13.49 2.11 10.65
C ASP A 131 -14.47 3.09 11.28
N ILE A 132 -15.71 3.11 10.76
CA ILE A 132 -16.76 4.04 11.18
C ILE A 132 -17.97 3.22 11.61
N ASP A 133 -18.45 3.42 12.83
CA ASP A 133 -19.68 2.81 13.37
C ASP A 133 -19.77 1.28 13.17
N SER A 134 -18.67 0.57 13.45
CA SER A 134 -18.51 -0.89 13.24
C SER A 134 -18.59 -1.36 11.78
N LYS A 135 -18.72 -0.45 10.81
CA LYS A 135 -18.66 -0.72 9.38
C LYS A 135 -17.25 -0.44 8.88
N ARG A 136 -16.58 -1.49 8.42
CA ARG A 136 -15.28 -1.36 7.76
C ARG A 136 -15.42 -1.19 6.26
N SER A 137 -14.71 -0.19 5.76
CA SER A 137 -14.54 0.06 4.34
C SER A 137 -13.08 0.34 4.04
N ILE A 138 -12.74 0.27 2.76
CA ILE A 138 -11.44 0.65 2.23
C ILE A 138 -11.66 1.72 1.17
N THR A 139 -10.95 2.83 1.31
CA THR A 139 -10.83 3.83 0.25
C THR A 139 -9.61 3.47 -0.59
N LYS A 140 -9.81 3.30 -1.90
CA LYS A 140 -8.79 2.96 -2.88
C LYS A 140 -8.49 4.16 -3.78
N PHE A 141 -7.21 4.53 -3.86
CA PHE A 141 -6.69 5.61 -4.69
C PHE A 141 -5.86 5.01 -5.84
N SER A 142 -6.50 4.86 -7.00
CA SER A 142 -5.87 4.24 -8.17
C SER A 142 -5.14 5.28 -9.02
N TYR A 143 -4.17 4.83 -9.82
CA TYR A 143 -3.45 5.70 -10.74
C TYR A 143 -4.39 6.57 -11.59
N THR A 144 -4.08 7.86 -11.65
CA THR A 144 -4.89 8.88 -12.34
C THR A 144 -4.66 8.92 -13.85
N GLY A 145 -3.52 8.41 -14.32
CA GLY A 145 -3.07 8.60 -15.70
C GLY A 145 -1.97 9.66 -15.85
N ILE A 146 -1.58 10.34 -14.76
CA ILE A 146 -0.64 11.47 -14.75
C ILE A 146 0.47 11.20 -13.71
N ASP A 147 1.69 11.70 -13.95
CA ASP A 147 2.86 11.57 -13.08
C ASP A 147 3.15 10.12 -12.66
N PRO A 148 3.67 9.29 -13.57
CA PRO A 148 3.75 7.85 -13.40
C PRO A 148 4.86 7.41 -12.42
N TYR A 149 5.24 8.19 -11.40
CA TYR A 149 6.29 7.80 -10.45
C TYR A 149 5.70 6.97 -9.30
N PHE A 150 5.58 5.66 -9.51
CA PHE A 150 4.83 4.77 -8.60
C PHE A 150 5.58 4.39 -7.34
N CYS A 151 6.89 4.20 -7.43
CA CYS A 151 7.71 3.77 -6.30
C CYS A 151 9.14 4.28 -6.46
N ILE A 152 9.71 4.77 -5.37
CA ILE A 152 11.11 5.18 -5.24
C ILE A 152 11.70 4.41 -4.08
N CYS A 153 12.74 3.64 -4.35
CA CYS A 153 13.49 2.87 -3.36
C CYS A 153 14.87 3.48 -3.17
N GLU A 154 15.07 4.23 -2.08
CA GLU A 154 16.34 4.86 -1.72
C GLU A 154 16.93 4.26 -0.45
N LYS A 155 18.18 4.61 -0.14
CA LYS A 155 18.81 4.18 1.12
C LYS A 155 18.10 4.75 2.34
N ASP A 156 17.59 5.97 2.19
CA ASP A 156 17.08 6.76 3.31
C ASP A 156 15.55 6.75 3.40
N TYR A 157 14.86 6.29 2.36
CA TYR A 157 13.40 6.18 2.34
C TYR A 157 12.88 5.21 1.27
N LEU A 158 11.66 4.72 1.48
CA LEU A 158 10.85 4.02 0.50
C LEU A 158 9.56 4.79 0.30
N ALA A 159 9.28 5.23 -0.92
CA ALA A 159 8.09 6.03 -1.23
C ALA A 159 7.24 5.41 -2.34
N PHE A 160 5.94 5.74 -2.31
CA PHE A 160 4.93 5.34 -3.28
C PHE A 160 4.04 6.51 -3.68
N GLY A 161 3.82 6.66 -4.99
CA GLY A 161 3.08 7.77 -5.58
C GLY A 161 3.80 9.08 -5.39
N CYS A 162 4.61 9.48 -6.36
CA CYS A 162 5.46 10.65 -6.25
C CYS A 162 5.04 11.68 -7.30
N ASP A 163 4.86 12.92 -6.86
CA ASP A 163 4.82 14.07 -7.75
C ASP A 163 6.12 14.88 -7.59
N ASP A 164 6.15 16.13 -8.07
CA ASP A 164 7.36 16.96 -8.13
C ASP A 164 8.10 17.11 -6.79
N SER A 165 7.41 17.02 -5.64
CA SER A 165 8.06 17.17 -4.33
C SER A 165 7.40 16.40 -3.19
N SER A 166 6.28 15.72 -3.43
CA SER A 166 5.50 15.05 -2.41
C SER A 166 5.34 13.56 -2.69
N TYR A 167 5.10 12.83 -1.62
CA TYR A 167 4.91 11.38 -1.64
C TYR A 167 3.55 11.04 -1.06
N GLY A 168 2.77 10.23 -1.77
CA GLY A 168 1.49 9.73 -1.29
C GLY A 168 1.65 8.88 -0.04
N LEU A 169 2.73 8.09 0.01
CA LEU A 169 3.17 7.36 1.18
C LEU A 169 4.70 7.21 1.17
N LEU A 170 5.36 7.58 2.27
CA LEU A 170 6.80 7.41 2.47
C LEU A 170 7.08 6.75 3.83
N PHE A 171 8.03 5.82 3.83
CA PHE A 171 8.63 5.26 5.03
C PHE A 171 10.09 5.69 5.11
N ASN A 172 10.55 6.16 6.27
CA ASN A 172 11.93 6.59 6.44
C ASN A 172 12.90 5.42 6.69
N SER A 173 14.20 5.72 6.77
CA SER A 173 15.27 4.71 6.91
C SER A 173 15.21 3.89 8.19
N ASN A 174 14.78 4.50 9.30
CA ASN A 174 14.67 3.84 10.59
C ASN A 174 13.33 3.12 10.79
N MET A 175 12.40 3.21 9.84
CA MET A 175 11.05 2.61 9.89
C MET A 175 10.22 3.03 11.11
N LEU A 176 10.57 4.12 11.81
CA LEU A 176 9.83 4.62 12.98
C LEU A 176 8.78 5.66 12.62
N SER A 177 8.92 6.32 11.47
CA SER A 177 7.97 7.32 11.02
C SER A 177 7.88 7.36 9.50
N GLY A 178 6.85 8.04 9.02
CA GLY A 178 6.62 8.23 7.60
C GLY A 178 5.86 9.51 7.31
N GLU A 179 5.64 9.72 6.03
CA GLU A 179 4.91 10.86 5.50
C GLU A 179 3.81 10.41 4.55
N THR A 180 2.73 11.18 4.50
CA THR A 180 1.67 11.05 3.50
C THR A 180 1.23 12.43 3.06
N ASN A 181 1.05 12.61 1.76
CA ASN A 181 0.60 13.85 1.15
C ASN A 181 -0.41 13.53 0.05
N SER A 182 -1.18 14.53 -0.37
CA SER A 182 -1.98 14.40 -1.58
C SER A 182 -1.07 14.51 -2.80
N VAL A 183 -1.08 13.52 -3.69
CA VAL A 183 -0.28 13.54 -4.92
C VAL A 183 -1.13 13.34 -6.18
N THR A 184 -0.70 13.92 -7.30
CA THR A 184 -1.38 13.82 -8.60
C THR A 184 -1.38 12.39 -9.16
N THR A 185 -0.35 11.58 -8.86
CA THR A 185 -0.24 10.18 -9.31
C THR A 185 -1.47 9.35 -8.96
N PHE A 186 -2.01 9.53 -7.75
CA PHE A 186 -3.14 8.75 -7.22
C PHE A 186 -4.38 9.57 -6.89
N ASN A 187 -4.28 10.91 -6.87
CA ASN A 187 -5.31 11.82 -6.39
C ASN A 187 -5.84 11.37 -5.02
N ASN A 188 -4.92 10.97 -4.15
CA ASN A 188 -5.22 10.58 -2.78
C ASN A 188 -5.32 11.82 -1.90
N GLU A 189 -6.10 11.66 -0.83
CA GLU A 189 -6.00 12.51 0.35
C GLU A 189 -4.94 11.94 1.30
N LEU A 190 -4.72 12.62 2.43
CA LEU A 190 -3.90 12.08 3.51
C LEU A 190 -4.42 10.69 3.94
N LEU A 191 -3.48 9.76 4.09
CA LEU A 191 -3.78 8.41 4.55
C LEU A 191 -3.99 8.34 6.07
N THR A 192 -3.48 9.34 6.79
CA THR A 192 -3.54 9.53 8.24
C THR A 192 -4.20 10.86 8.60
N SER A 193 -4.31 11.16 9.90
CA SER A 193 -4.90 12.41 10.40
C SER A 193 -4.04 13.65 10.11
N ASP A 194 -2.72 13.46 9.95
CA ASP A 194 -1.72 14.49 9.67
C ASP A 194 -0.75 13.97 8.60
N ASN A 195 0.07 14.84 8.01
CA ASN A 195 1.04 14.50 6.98
C ASN A 195 2.19 13.65 7.52
N TYR A 196 2.50 13.75 8.82
CA TYR A 196 3.51 12.95 9.50
C TYR A 196 2.85 11.92 10.42
N PHE A 197 3.33 10.68 10.39
CA PHE A 197 2.85 9.63 11.28
C PHE A 197 3.99 8.83 11.89
N LYS A 198 3.75 8.32 13.11
CA LYS A 198 4.63 7.35 13.77
C LYS A 198 4.17 5.94 13.44
N ILE A 199 5.12 5.08 13.15
CA ILE A 199 4.87 3.70 12.74
C ILE A 199 4.77 2.83 13.99
N ASN A 200 3.61 2.21 14.19
CA ASN A 200 3.45 1.15 15.17
C ASN A 200 3.87 -0.19 14.57
N THR A 201 3.40 -0.50 13.37
CA THR A 201 3.73 -1.75 12.66
C THR A 201 3.66 -1.56 11.15
N VAL A 202 4.66 -2.05 10.42
CA VAL A 202 4.58 -2.26 8.97
C VAL A 202 4.62 -3.75 8.69
N GLU A 203 3.78 -4.22 7.77
CA GLU A 203 3.83 -5.56 7.19
C GLU A 203 3.86 -5.48 5.67
N ILE A 204 4.68 -6.32 5.06
CA ILE A 204 4.76 -6.53 3.62
C ILE A 204 4.42 -7.99 3.34
N TRP A 205 3.34 -8.19 2.60
CA TRP A 205 2.81 -9.48 2.22
C TRP A 205 3.08 -9.72 0.75
N SER A 206 3.77 -10.81 0.41
CA SER A 206 3.88 -11.31 -0.96
C SER A 206 2.66 -12.17 -1.28
N ILE A 207 2.02 -11.88 -2.42
CA ILE A 207 0.85 -12.59 -2.90
C ILE A 207 1.29 -13.58 -3.98
N SER A 208 1.09 -14.87 -3.72
CA SER A 208 1.21 -15.92 -4.73
C SER A 208 -0.18 -16.31 -5.26
N LEU A 209 -0.24 -16.64 -6.54
CA LEU A 209 -1.39 -17.34 -7.15
C LEU A 209 -1.22 -18.84 -7.01
#